data_AF-A0A951BBB2-F1
#
_entry.id   AF-A0A951BBB2-F1
#
_cell.length_a   1.000
_cell.length_b   1.000
_cell.length_c   1.000
_cell.angle_alpha   90.00
_cell.angle_beta   90.00
_cell.angle_gamma   90.00
#
_symmetry.space_group_name_H-M   'P 1'
#
loop_
_entity.id
_entity.type
_entity.pdbx_description
1 polymer ?
#
loop_
_entity_poly.entity_id
_entity_poly.type
_entity_poly.pdbx_seq_one_letter_code
_entity_poly.pdbx_strand_id
1 'polypeptide(L)'
;MSDQDCLPELIGLASNSDHLQSAQHIAAKRLLDHDGEIFPSDACAITLSVLLQESGISVPDIFGALELGNHLKNIRNWKSIPIGEQRAGDVGSTCGSRPAHGKDHIYLVLRGVNADEMVIADNQDTQPHFRFVSGKAGKTPTKFFLRAPG
;
A
#
# COMPACT_ATOMS: atom_id res chain seq x y z
N MET A 1 -20.52 -7.89 -0.42
CA MET A 1 -19.45 -7.17 -1.12
C MET A 1 -18.16 -7.57 -0.43
N SER A 2 -17.32 -8.33 -1.12
CA SER A 2 -15.99 -8.69 -0.63
C SER A 2 -14.98 -7.61 -0.97
N ASP A 3 -13.80 -7.65 -0.35
CA ASP A 3 -12.73 -6.69 -0.69
C ASP A 3 -12.30 -6.83 -2.17
N GLN A 4 -12.44 -8.03 -2.75
CA GLN A 4 -12.21 -8.28 -4.16
C GLN A 4 -13.15 -7.48 -5.08
N ASP A 5 -14.41 -7.26 -4.66
CA ASP A 5 -15.38 -6.45 -5.42
C ASP A 5 -14.98 -4.97 -5.46
N CYS A 6 -14.24 -4.48 -4.46
CA CYS A 6 -13.76 -3.10 -4.35
C CYS A 6 -12.46 -2.83 -5.11
N LEU A 7 -11.71 -3.87 -5.51
CA LEU A 7 -10.40 -3.70 -6.14
C LEU A 7 -10.41 -2.87 -7.43
N PRO A 8 -11.41 -2.97 -8.34
CA PRO A 8 -11.45 -2.12 -9.52
C PRO A 8 -11.48 -0.63 -9.18
N GLU A 9 -12.26 -0.24 -8.16
CA GLU A 9 -12.34 1.14 -7.69
C GLU A 9 -11.04 1.56 -7.01
N LEU A 10 -10.48 0.72 -6.14
CA LEU A 10 -9.20 0.97 -5.48
C LEU A 10 -8.07 1.24 -6.49
N ILE A 11 -7.97 0.39 -7.52
CA ILE A 11 -6.99 0.55 -8.59
C ILE A 11 -7.28 1.83 -9.39
N GLY A 12 -8.56 2.13 -9.68
CA GLY A 12 -8.97 3.34 -10.38
C GLY A 12 -8.58 4.62 -9.66
N LEU A 13 -8.85 4.70 -8.35
CA LEU A 13 -8.45 5.82 -7.49
C LEU A 13 -6.93 5.98 -7.48
N ALA A 14 -6.20 4.90 -7.20
CA ALA A 14 -4.75 4.97 -7.05
C ALA A 14 -3.98 5.14 -8.38
N SER A 15 -4.59 4.79 -9.52
CA SER A 15 -3.98 5.02 -10.85
C SER A 15 -4.17 6.44 -11.36
N ASN A 16 -5.09 7.22 -10.77
CA ASN A 16 -5.31 8.62 -11.10
C ASN A 16 -4.49 9.51 -10.18
N SER A 17 -3.60 10.33 -10.76
CA SER A 17 -2.70 11.20 -9.99
C SER A 17 -3.42 12.24 -9.12
N ASP A 18 -4.57 12.75 -9.54
CA ASP A 18 -5.33 13.73 -8.76
C ASP A 18 -5.97 13.06 -7.53
N HIS A 19 -6.50 11.85 -7.70
CA HIS A 19 -7.05 11.06 -6.60
C HIS A 19 -5.96 10.56 -5.64
N LEU A 20 -4.82 10.09 -6.15
CA LEU A 20 -3.68 9.70 -5.33
C LEU A 20 -3.17 10.88 -4.48
N GLN A 21 -3.03 12.08 -5.08
CA GLN A 21 -2.64 13.28 -4.35
C GLN A 21 -3.69 13.71 -3.32
N SER A 22 -4.99 13.57 -3.64
CA SER A 22 -6.07 13.81 -2.67
C SER A 22 -5.94 12.88 -1.46
N ALA A 23 -5.74 11.58 -1.69
CA ALA A 23 -5.53 10.61 -0.63
C ALA A 23 -4.27 10.92 0.20
N GLN A 24 -3.17 11.31 -0.46
CA GLN A 24 -1.93 11.76 0.20
C GLN A 24 -2.16 13.02 1.06
N HIS A 25 -2.96 13.98 0.60
CA HIS A 25 -3.29 15.19 1.36
C HIS A 25 -4.13 14.87 2.60
N ILE A 26 -5.14 13.99 2.46
CA ILE A 26 -5.95 13.50 3.58
C ILE A 26 -5.04 12.78 4.59
N ALA A 27 -4.16 11.89 4.10
CA ALA A 27 -3.21 11.16 4.92
C ALA A 27 -2.24 12.09 5.66
N ALA A 28 -1.70 13.10 4.99
CA ALA A 28 -0.82 14.11 5.60
C ALA A 28 -1.53 14.87 6.72
N LYS A 29 -2.79 15.26 6.52
CA LYS A 29 -3.60 15.91 7.56
C LYS A 29 -3.83 14.98 8.76
N ARG A 30 -4.24 13.73 8.51
CA ARG A 30 -4.49 12.74 9.58
C ARG A 30 -3.23 12.41 10.37
N LEU A 31 -2.08 12.33 9.70
CA LEU A 31 -0.77 12.11 10.34
C LEU A 31 -0.41 13.31 11.23
N LEU A 32 -0.51 14.54 10.69
CA LEU A 32 -0.24 15.76 11.45
C LEU A 32 -1.11 15.87 12.71
N ASP A 33 -2.40 15.53 12.60
CA ASP A 33 -3.34 15.52 13.71
C ASP A 33 -3.03 14.43 14.76
N HIS A 34 -2.34 13.35 14.37
CA HIS A 34 -2.03 12.20 15.22
C HIS A 34 -0.78 12.39 16.08
N ASP A 35 0.35 12.80 15.48
CA ASP A 35 1.67 12.83 16.14
C ASP A 35 2.53 14.05 15.81
N GLY A 36 2.09 14.92 14.91
CA GLY A 36 2.85 16.09 14.49
C GLY A 36 4.02 15.79 13.55
N GLU A 37 4.10 14.57 12.98
CA GLU A 37 5.17 14.18 12.05
C GLU A 37 5.09 14.86 10.67
N ILE A 38 6.20 14.79 9.92
CA ILE A 38 6.39 15.46 8.63
C ILE A 38 6.21 14.46 7.48
N PHE A 39 5.13 14.63 6.72
CA PHE A 39 4.91 13.96 5.43
C PHE A 39 6.08 14.24 4.46
N PRO A 40 6.52 13.28 3.60
CA PRO A 40 5.94 11.96 3.34
C PRO A 40 6.51 10.82 4.18
N SER A 41 7.55 11.07 4.99
CA SER A 41 8.15 10.00 5.82
C SER A 41 7.07 9.34 6.66
N ASP A 42 7.05 8.01 6.68
CA ASP A 42 6.13 7.20 7.47
C ASP A 42 4.62 7.30 7.11
N ALA A 43 4.25 8.00 6.03
CA ALA A 43 2.84 8.14 5.62
C ALA A 43 2.30 7.00 4.71
N CYS A 44 3.09 5.96 4.43
CA CYS A 44 2.73 4.91 3.46
C CYS A 44 1.47 4.13 3.86
N ALA A 45 1.35 3.77 5.14
CA ALA A 45 0.21 3.01 5.63
C ALA A 45 -1.06 3.85 5.65
N ILE A 46 -0.99 5.09 6.16
CA ILE A 46 -2.18 5.95 6.22
C ILE A 46 -2.66 6.36 4.83
N THR A 47 -1.75 6.59 3.88
CA THR A 47 -2.12 6.82 2.46
C THR A 47 -2.87 5.63 1.88
N LEU A 48 -2.39 4.41 2.12
CA LEU A 48 -3.08 3.20 1.67
C LEU A 48 -4.40 2.97 2.42
N SER A 49 -4.48 3.27 3.72
CA SER A 49 -5.74 3.21 4.48
C SER A 49 -6.81 4.13 3.88
N VAL A 50 -6.45 5.36 3.49
CA VAL A 50 -7.39 6.30 2.85
C VAL A 50 -7.90 5.72 1.53
N LEU A 51 -7.01 5.24 0.65
CA LEU A 51 -7.40 4.64 -0.64
C LEU A 51 -8.32 3.42 -0.45
N LEU A 52 -8.01 2.56 0.51
CA LEU A 52 -8.85 1.40 0.85
C LEU A 52 -10.25 1.85 1.32
N GLN A 53 -10.32 2.83 2.23
CA GLN A 53 -11.60 3.37 2.72
C GLN A 53 -12.44 3.97 1.58
N GLU A 54 -11.83 4.78 0.71
CA GLU A 54 -12.52 5.41 -0.43
C GLU A 54 -13.04 4.39 -1.44
N SER A 55 -12.35 3.26 -1.62
CA SER A 55 -12.82 2.13 -2.43
C SER A 55 -13.91 1.27 -1.77
N GLY A 56 -14.26 1.54 -0.50
CA GLY A 56 -15.23 0.79 0.28
C GLY A 56 -14.67 -0.37 1.10
N ILE A 57 -13.33 -0.56 1.14
CA ILE A 57 -12.67 -1.55 1.99
C ILE A 57 -12.50 -0.97 3.39
N SER A 58 -13.31 -1.48 4.32
CA SER A 58 -13.35 -0.98 5.70
C SER A 58 -12.08 -1.33 6.49
N VAL A 59 -11.13 -0.40 6.52
CA VAL A 59 -9.96 -0.39 7.42
C VAL A 59 -9.94 0.91 8.24
N PRO A 60 -9.48 0.88 9.51
CA PRO A 60 -9.27 2.10 10.27
C PRO A 60 -8.07 2.89 9.74
N ASP A 61 -7.87 4.09 10.29
CA ASP A 61 -6.63 4.84 10.10
C ASP A 61 -5.48 4.09 10.76
N ILE A 62 -4.54 3.62 9.95
CA ILE A 62 -3.38 2.87 10.39
C ILE A 62 -2.14 3.58 9.87
N PHE A 63 -1.24 3.94 10.78
CA PHE A 63 -0.05 4.73 10.46
C PHE A 63 1.19 3.85 10.26
N GLY A 64 1.21 2.64 10.83
CA GLY A 64 2.34 1.70 10.69
C GLY A 64 2.18 0.73 9.51
N ALA A 65 3.22 0.61 8.66
CA ALA A 65 3.22 -0.32 7.52
C ALA A 65 3.05 -1.80 7.94
N LEU A 66 3.74 -2.22 9.01
CA LEU A 66 3.60 -3.57 9.57
C LEU A 66 2.19 -3.80 10.15
N GLU A 67 1.65 -2.79 10.82
CA GLU A 67 0.31 -2.85 11.40
C GLU A 67 -0.76 -3.00 10.31
N LEU A 68 -0.67 -2.22 9.22
CA LEU A 68 -1.61 -2.32 8.11
C LEU A 68 -1.51 -3.70 7.43
N GLY A 69 -0.29 -4.19 7.19
CA GLY A 69 -0.09 -5.54 6.64
C GLY A 69 -0.72 -6.63 7.53
N ASN A 70 -0.56 -6.52 8.86
CA ASN A 70 -1.19 -7.44 9.80
C ASN A 70 -2.72 -7.30 9.83
N HIS A 71 -3.25 -6.08 9.72
CA HIS A 71 -4.69 -5.83 9.67
C HIS A 71 -5.32 -6.46 8.42
N LEU A 72 -4.73 -6.22 7.24
CA LEU A 72 -5.19 -6.82 5.98
C LEU A 72 -5.17 -8.35 6.06
N LYS A 73 -4.08 -8.93 6.57
CA LYS A 73 -3.93 -10.38 6.66
C LYS A 73 -4.89 -11.02 7.68
N ASN A 74 -4.96 -10.48 8.90
CA ASN A 74 -5.59 -11.16 10.03
C ASN A 74 -7.04 -10.72 10.28
N ILE A 75 -7.41 -9.49 9.90
CA ILE A 75 -8.75 -8.93 10.10
C ILE A 75 -9.54 -8.95 8.79
N ARG A 76 -8.94 -8.50 7.69
CA ARG A 76 -9.56 -8.55 6.35
C ARG A 76 -9.39 -9.89 5.65
N ASN A 77 -8.64 -10.83 6.23
CA ASN A 77 -8.40 -12.18 5.70
C ASN A 77 -7.70 -12.24 4.33
N TRP A 78 -6.94 -11.20 3.97
CA TRP A 78 -6.15 -11.17 2.75
C TRP A 78 -5.09 -12.27 2.79
N LYS A 79 -4.87 -12.93 1.65
CA LYS A 79 -3.97 -14.08 1.54
C LYS A 79 -2.58 -13.65 1.15
N SER A 80 -1.59 -14.26 1.77
CA SER A 80 -0.18 -14.09 1.38
C SER A 80 0.05 -14.73 0.03
N ILE A 81 0.64 -13.99 -0.88
CA ILE A 81 0.98 -14.44 -2.22
C ILE A 81 2.50 -14.59 -2.35
N PRO A 82 2.99 -15.63 -3.04
CA PRO A 82 4.42 -15.79 -3.32
C PRO A 82 5.00 -14.58 -4.07
N ILE A 83 6.28 -14.32 -3.81
CA ILE A 83 7.05 -13.34 -4.56
C ILE A 83 7.15 -13.77 -6.03
N GLY A 84 6.90 -12.84 -6.96
CA GLY A 84 6.89 -13.10 -8.40
C GLY A 84 5.50 -13.37 -8.99
N GLU A 85 4.48 -13.52 -8.14
CA GLU A 85 3.08 -13.74 -8.54
C GLU A 85 2.18 -12.52 -8.30
N GLN A 86 2.80 -11.34 -8.12
CA GLN A 86 2.08 -10.09 -7.92
C GLN A 86 1.18 -9.74 -9.11
N ARG A 87 0.00 -9.20 -8.82
CA ARG A 87 -0.93 -8.65 -9.81
C ARG A 87 -1.57 -7.37 -9.31
N ALA A 88 -2.29 -6.70 -10.21
CA ALA A 88 -3.06 -5.52 -9.87
C ALA A 88 -4.02 -5.79 -8.70
N GLY A 89 -4.05 -4.87 -7.73
CA GLY A 89 -4.85 -4.98 -6.50
C GLY A 89 -4.14 -5.68 -5.34
N ASP A 90 -2.97 -6.29 -5.56
CA ASP A 90 -2.17 -6.81 -4.45
C ASP A 90 -1.53 -5.67 -3.66
N VAL A 91 -1.32 -5.90 -2.37
CA VAL A 91 -0.58 -5.00 -1.49
C VAL A 91 0.80 -5.60 -1.22
N GLY A 92 1.86 -4.89 -1.61
CA GLY A 92 3.24 -5.29 -1.35
C GLY A 92 3.75 -4.70 -0.04
N SER A 93 4.54 -5.48 0.71
CA SER A 93 5.15 -5.02 1.97
C SER A 93 6.62 -5.42 2.06
N THR A 94 7.45 -4.49 2.55
CA THR A 94 8.87 -4.74 2.88
C THR A 94 9.07 -5.14 4.36
N CYS A 95 7.99 -5.12 5.14
CA CYS A 95 8.03 -5.19 6.60
C CYS A 95 8.54 -6.54 7.11
N GLY A 96 9.44 -6.52 8.10
CA GLY A 96 9.91 -7.71 8.79
C GLY A 96 8.96 -8.20 9.89
N SER A 97 9.46 -9.07 10.77
CA SER A 97 8.74 -9.51 11.97
C SER A 97 8.70 -8.46 13.09
N ARG A 98 9.44 -7.36 12.94
CA ARG A 98 9.50 -6.23 13.86
C ARG A 98 9.50 -4.92 13.07
N PRO A 99 8.91 -3.84 13.61
CA PRO A 99 8.98 -2.52 13.00
C PRO A 99 10.42 -2.07 12.77
N ALA A 100 10.69 -1.51 11.60
CA ALA A 100 11.98 -0.93 11.23
C ALA A 100 11.76 0.38 10.46
N HIS A 101 11.76 1.51 11.20
CA HIS A 101 11.63 2.85 10.63
C HIS A 101 12.59 3.08 9.45
N GLY A 102 12.08 3.71 8.39
CA GLY A 102 12.81 3.98 7.15
C GLY A 102 13.08 2.77 6.25
N LYS A 103 12.76 1.54 6.68
CA LYS A 103 12.86 0.31 5.86
C LYS A 103 11.51 -0.32 5.58
N ASP A 104 10.62 -0.22 6.55
CA ASP A 104 9.26 -0.69 6.42
C ASP A 104 8.47 0.22 5.48
N HIS A 105 7.78 -0.42 4.56
CA HIS A 105 7.04 0.24 3.51
C HIS A 105 5.92 -0.69 3.05
N ILE A 106 4.78 -0.09 2.69
CA ILE A 106 3.62 -0.78 2.14
C ILE A 106 3.06 0.03 0.97
N TYR A 107 2.57 -0.65 -0.05
CA TYR A 107 2.15 -0.01 -1.30
C TYR A 107 1.14 -0.89 -2.04
N LEU A 108 0.37 -0.27 -2.94
CA LEU A 108 -0.58 -0.94 -3.81
C LEU A 108 0.07 -1.26 -5.16
N VAL A 109 -0.08 -2.49 -5.64
CA VAL A 109 0.30 -2.90 -7.00
C VAL A 109 -0.82 -2.52 -7.95
N LEU A 110 -0.52 -1.66 -8.92
CA LEU A 110 -1.48 -1.26 -9.96
C LEU A 110 -1.35 -2.14 -11.20
N ARG A 111 -0.14 -2.62 -11.49
CA ARG A 111 0.12 -3.51 -12.63
C ARG A 111 1.41 -4.30 -12.42
N GLY A 112 1.37 -5.62 -12.62
CA GLY A 112 2.57 -6.44 -12.76
C GLY A 112 3.12 -6.31 -14.20
N VAL A 113 4.42 -6.06 -14.35
CA VAL A 113 5.10 -6.03 -15.66
C VAL A 113 5.77 -7.37 -15.93
N ASN A 114 6.47 -7.91 -14.92
CA ASN A 114 7.04 -9.25 -14.90
C ASN A 114 7.19 -9.70 -13.44
N ALA A 115 7.92 -10.79 -13.19
CA ALA A 115 8.11 -11.33 -11.83
C ALA A 115 8.87 -10.39 -10.88
N ASP A 116 9.67 -9.44 -11.40
CA ASP A 116 10.40 -8.47 -10.58
C ASP A 116 9.81 -7.06 -10.68
N GLU A 117 9.40 -6.62 -11.86
CA GLU A 117 8.97 -5.24 -12.10
C GLU A 117 7.45 -5.07 -12.05
N MET A 118 7.02 -3.96 -11.44
CA MET A 118 5.61 -3.58 -11.28
C MET A 118 5.44 -2.07 -11.27
N VAL A 119 4.22 -1.61 -11.56
CA VAL A 119 3.77 -0.24 -11.31
C VAL A 119 2.98 -0.22 -10.01
N ILE A 120 3.30 0.72 -9.14
CA ILE A 120 2.70 0.84 -7.81
C ILE A 120 2.20 2.26 -7.54
N ALA A 121 1.37 2.40 -6.52
CA ALA A 121 1.05 3.67 -5.88
C ALA A 121 1.32 3.58 -4.38
N ASP A 122 1.89 4.66 -3.83
CA ASP A 122 2.15 4.85 -2.42
C ASP A 122 2.28 6.36 -2.10
N ASN A 123 2.88 6.71 -0.96
CA ASN A 123 3.12 8.07 -0.50
C ASN A 123 4.42 8.71 -1.03
N GLN A 124 5.31 7.96 -1.69
CA GLN A 124 6.65 8.42 -2.07
C GLN A 124 6.67 9.22 -3.37
N ASP A 125 5.62 9.10 -4.19
CA ASP A 125 5.47 9.85 -5.44
C ASP A 125 4.01 10.28 -5.62
N THR A 126 3.82 11.45 -6.22
CA THR A 126 2.50 12.00 -6.59
C THR A 126 1.86 11.25 -7.76
N GLN A 127 2.62 10.37 -8.44
CA GLN A 127 2.16 9.58 -9.56
C GLN A 127 2.49 8.09 -9.38
N PRO A 128 1.71 7.20 -10.01
CA PRO A 128 2.10 5.81 -10.18
C PRO A 128 3.51 5.69 -10.75
N HIS A 129 4.34 4.84 -10.14
CA HIS A 129 5.75 4.71 -10.52
C HIS A 129 6.21 3.25 -10.47
N PHE A 130 7.37 2.99 -11.06
CA PHE A 130 7.95 1.65 -11.11
C PHE A 130 8.56 1.24 -9.78
N ARG A 131 8.40 -0.03 -9.42
CA ARG A 131 9.09 -0.68 -8.32
C ARG A 131 9.52 -2.08 -8.70
N PHE A 132 10.63 -2.51 -8.10
CA PHE A 132 11.16 -3.85 -8.23
C PHE A 132 10.96 -4.63 -6.94
N VAL A 133 10.43 -5.84 -7.06
CA VAL A 133 10.29 -6.82 -5.99
C VAL A 133 11.62 -7.03 -5.28
N SER A 134 12.69 -7.19 -6.05
CA SER A 134 14.07 -7.41 -5.59
C SER A 134 14.67 -6.23 -4.84
N GLY A 135 14.05 -5.05 -4.85
CA GLY A 135 14.63 -3.83 -4.29
C GLY A 135 15.72 -3.21 -5.18
N LYS A 136 15.82 -3.62 -6.45
CA LYS A 136 16.70 -2.99 -7.43
C LYS A 136 16.51 -1.47 -7.45
N ALA A 137 17.58 -0.74 -7.76
CA ALA A 137 17.67 0.72 -7.65
C ALA A 137 17.66 1.27 -6.21
N GLY A 138 18.13 0.47 -5.24
CA GLY A 138 18.41 0.94 -3.88
C GLY A 138 17.20 0.99 -2.95
N LYS A 139 16.13 0.26 -3.28
CA LYS A 139 14.91 0.16 -2.46
C LYS A 139 14.96 -1.09 -1.57
N THR A 140 14.21 -1.10 -0.47
CA THR A 140 14.08 -2.31 0.35
C THR A 140 13.30 -3.39 -0.41
N PRO A 141 13.80 -4.64 -0.49
CA PRO A 141 13.11 -5.73 -1.15
C PRO A 141 11.74 -6.02 -0.55
N THR A 142 10.80 -6.44 -1.40
CA THR A 142 9.48 -6.90 -0.99
C THR A 142 9.61 -8.26 -0.30
N LYS A 143 8.94 -8.43 0.83
CA LYS A 143 8.98 -9.69 1.59
C LYS A 143 7.75 -10.55 1.35
N PHE A 144 6.60 -9.93 1.14
CA PHE A 144 5.37 -10.63 0.81
C PHE A 144 4.39 -9.69 0.09
N PHE A 145 3.46 -10.32 -0.62
CA PHE A 145 2.27 -9.68 -1.17
C PHE A 145 1.03 -10.17 -0.43
N LEU A 146 0.02 -9.32 -0.31
CA LEU A 146 -1.30 -9.65 0.20
C LEU A 146 -2.34 -9.46 -0.89
N ARG A 147 -3.31 -10.36 -0.95
CA ARG A 147 -4.39 -10.33 -1.94
C ARG A 147 -5.75 -10.46 -1.28
N ALA A 148 -6.67 -9.60 -1.71
CA ALA A 148 -8.05 -9.59 -1.23
C ALA A 148 -8.73 -10.97 -1.43
N PRO A 149 -9.55 -11.44 -0.48
CA PRO A 149 -10.37 -12.62 -0.67
C PRO A 149 -11.57 -12.31 -1.58
N GLY A 150 -11.95 -13.28 -2.41
CA GLY A 150 -13.17 -13.28 -3.24
C GLY A 150 -14.43 -13.44 -2.41
#